data_AF-A0A2G5UFF1-F1
#
_entry.id   AF-A0A2G5UFF1-F1
#
_cell.length_a   1.000
_cell.length_b   1.000
_cell.length_c   1.000
_cell.angle_alpha   90.00
_cell.angle_beta   90.00
_cell.angle_gamma   90.00
#
_symmetry.space_group_name_H-M   'P 1'
#
loop_
_entity.id
_entity.type
_entity.pdbx_description
1 polymer ?
#
loop_
_entity_poly.entity_id
_entity_poly.type
_entity_poly.pdbx_seq_one_letter_code
_entity_poly.pdbx_strand_id
1 'polypeptide(L)'
;MFRVGRLMRNEKLAWSAEYESKKFKSYHNTSLFLTLQSTGPELTRLCQKSWCEKVDDLFVIPHYYVNWQKPTEPWLIHHFSKMILHSRRLPHHAEWYMFAFDNNYFFVERLVKELSKFDSHLPIYTILRDSSTRIPHKPVLILSRFAMNTFYDLQEENCSDDAESVEEWLTSCMSIPPITISIDKKKKSRIFAINRHFQVDEMKSMPIGYHDDKEYIHGHSKSLLSFTNLTINDMKLLSVFVDKVHGGSRNRIKLEKAKINL
;
A
#
# COMPACT_ATOMS: atom_id res chain seq x y z
N MET A 1 25.60 9.45 0.90
CA MET A 1 24.96 9.64 -0.42
C MET A 1 24.74 8.25 -1.03
N PHE A 2 23.49 7.78 -1.09
CA PHE A 2 23.15 6.48 -1.68
C PHE A 2 22.87 6.70 -3.17
N ARG A 3 23.63 6.05 -4.06
CA ARG A 3 23.44 6.16 -5.51
C ARG A 3 22.49 5.07 -5.97
N VAL A 4 21.32 5.45 -6.45
CA VAL A 4 20.26 4.52 -6.89
C VAL A 4 20.76 3.69 -8.07
N GLY A 5 21.50 4.30 -9.00
CA GLY A 5 22.17 3.59 -10.09
C GLY A 5 23.15 2.52 -9.61
N ARG A 6 23.77 2.64 -8.42
CA ARG A 6 24.70 1.63 -7.89
C ARG A 6 23.99 0.39 -7.30
N LEU A 7 22.70 0.48 -6.95
CA LEU A 7 21.90 -0.66 -6.54
C LEU A 7 21.48 -1.53 -7.72
N MET A 8 21.19 -0.90 -8.85
CA MET A 8 20.91 -1.57 -10.13
C MET A 8 22.11 -2.43 -10.57
N ARG A 9 23.35 -2.00 -10.28
CA ARG A 9 24.61 -2.71 -10.58
C ARG A 9 24.86 -3.99 -9.79
N ASN A 10 24.15 -4.23 -8.68
CA ASN A 10 24.43 -5.35 -7.78
C ASN A 10 23.37 -6.46 -7.91
N GLU A 11 23.53 -7.32 -8.91
CA GLU A 11 22.68 -8.51 -9.11
C GLU A 11 22.73 -9.52 -7.93
N LYS A 12 23.77 -9.41 -7.10
CA LYS A 12 24.00 -10.20 -5.88
C LYS A 12 23.32 -9.59 -4.65
N LEU A 13 22.01 -9.36 -4.70
CA LEU A 13 21.20 -9.33 -3.48
C LEU A 13 20.91 -10.79 -3.10
N ALA A 14 21.77 -11.32 -2.23
CA ALA A 14 21.79 -12.71 -1.78
C ALA A 14 20.49 -13.08 -1.05
N TRP A 15 20.02 -14.29 -1.38
CA TRP A 15 18.67 -14.82 -1.24
C TRP A 15 18.28 -15.27 0.17
N SER A 16 17.08 -14.87 0.60
CA SER A 16 16.17 -15.64 1.47
C SER A 16 14.76 -15.03 1.48
N ALA A 17 14.25 -14.65 0.29
CA ALA A 17 12.89 -14.15 0.12
C ALA A 17 11.91 -15.31 -0.12
N GLU A 18 10.75 -15.28 0.55
CA GLU A 18 9.68 -16.25 0.36
C GLU A 18 8.72 -15.71 -0.71
N TYR A 19 8.73 -16.34 -1.90
CA TYR A 19 7.71 -16.12 -2.92
C TYR A 19 6.63 -17.17 -2.76
N GLU A 20 5.42 -16.75 -2.39
CA GLU A 20 4.25 -17.61 -2.40
C GLU A 20 3.40 -17.24 -3.60
N SER A 21 3.60 -17.94 -4.72
CA SER A 21 2.68 -17.87 -5.86
C SER A 21 1.29 -18.34 -5.41
N LYS A 22 0.35 -17.41 -5.28
CA LYS A 22 -1.06 -17.78 -5.18
C LYS A 22 -1.58 -18.03 -6.60
N LYS A 23 -2.31 -19.14 -6.80
CA LYS A 23 -3.03 -19.35 -8.06
C LYS A 23 -3.94 -18.15 -8.29
N PHE A 24 -3.77 -17.51 -9.44
CA PHE A 24 -4.54 -16.37 -9.92
C PHE A 24 -6.03 -16.58 -9.62
N LYS A 25 -6.56 -15.80 -8.69
CA LYS A 25 -8.00 -15.76 -8.45
C LYS A 25 -8.49 -14.46 -9.04
N SER A 26 -8.88 -14.49 -10.30
CA SER A 26 -9.60 -13.39 -10.95
C SER A 26 -10.93 -13.18 -10.23
N TYR A 27 -10.90 -12.39 -9.15
CA TYR A 27 -12.11 -11.91 -8.49
C TYR A 27 -12.67 -10.70 -9.25
N HIS A 28 -11.83 -10.04 -10.05
CA HIS A 28 -12.14 -8.90 -10.90
C HIS A 28 -11.35 -9.00 -12.22
N ASN A 29 -11.78 -8.31 -13.27
CA ASN A 29 -11.02 -8.19 -14.53
C ASN A 29 -9.68 -7.46 -14.34
N THR A 30 -9.39 -6.95 -13.15
CA THR A 30 -8.15 -6.26 -12.79
C THR A 30 -7.38 -7.02 -11.75
N SER A 31 -6.10 -7.28 -12.04
CA SER A 31 -5.19 -8.04 -11.18
C SER A 31 -4.13 -7.15 -10.51
N LEU A 32 -3.84 -7.44 -9.24
CA LEU A 32 -2.94 -6.69 -8.39
C LEU A 32 -1.88 -7.62 -7.77
N PHE A 33 -0.63 -7.42 -8.18
CA PHE A 33 0.54 -8.05 -7.59
C PHE A 33 1.07 -7.20 -6.44
N LEU A 34 1.31 -7.81 -5.28
CA LEU A 34 1.83 -7.12 -4.09
C LEU A 34 3.27 -7.51 -3.81
N THR A 35 4.16 -6.51 -3.76
CA THR A 35 5.45 -6.63 -3.07
C THR A 35 5.35 -6.00 -1.68
N LEU A 36 5.50 -6.81 -0.65
CA LEU A 36 5.38 -6.38 0.75
C LEU A 36 6.76 -6.33 1.43
N GLN A 37 7.19 -5.15 1.83
CA GLN A 37 8.39 -4.99 2.65
C GLN A 37 8.06 -5.25 4.12
N SER A 38 8.59 -6.35 4.64
CA SER A 38 8.43 -6.78 6.03
C SER A 38 9.14 -5.83 6.99
N THR A 39 8.47 -5.52 8.11
CA THR A 39 9.03 -4.81 9.26
C THR A 39 9.36 -5.75 10.44
N GLY A 40 8.78 -6.94 10.40
CA GLY A 40 9.06 -8.03 11.32
C GLY A 40 8.12 -9.20 11.02
N PRO A 41 8.47 -10.42 11.46
CA PRO A 41 7.71 -11.62 11.11
C PRO A 41 6.27 -11.59 11.62
N GLU A 42 6.02 -11.00 12.79
CA GLU A 42 4.67 -10.96 13.38
C GLU A 42 3.72 -10.05 12.58
N LEU A 43 4.16 -8.84 12.23
CA LEU A 43 3.32 -7.88 11.50
C LEU A 43 3.03 -8.38 10.09
N THR A 44 4.06 -8.89 9.39
CA THR A 44 3.92 -9.54 8.08
C THR A 44 2.88 -10.66 8.12
N ARG A 45 2.94 -11.54 9.13
CA ARG A 45 1.98 -12.65 9.28
C ARG A 45 0.55 -12.16 9.49
N LEU A 46 0.36 -11.04 10.21
CA LEU A 46 -0.95 -10.43 10.38
C LEU A 46 -1.50 -9.85 9.06
N CYS A 47 -0.65 -9.22 8.23
CA CYS A 47 -1.03 -8.78 6.89
C CYS A 47 -1.42 -9.96 5.99
N GLN A 48 -0.59 -11.01 5.99
CA GLN A 48 -0.83 -12.25 5.22
C GLN A 48 -2.15 -12.93 5.56
N LYS A 49 -2.56 -12.93 6.84
CA LYS A 49 -3.84 -13.47 7.32
C LYS A 49 -5.04 -12.52 7.18
N SER A 50 -4.84 -11.33 6.60
CA SER A 50 -5.87 -10.30 6.52
C SER A 50 -6.03 -9.77 5.10
N TRP A 51 -5.59 -8.55 4.82
CA TRP A 51 -5.82 -7.89 3.55
C TRP A 51 -4.99 -8.46 2.40
N CYS A 52 -3.82 -9.06 2.68
CA CYS A 52 -3.01 -9.71 1.66
C CYS A 52 -3.61 -11.03 1.13
N GLU A 53 -4.66 -11.57 1.74
CA GLU A 53 -5.39 -12.69 1.13
C GLU A 53 -6.26 -12.26 -0.06
N LYS A 54 -6.50 -10.94 -0.18
CA LYS A 54 -7.39 -10.35 -1.19
C LYS A 54 -6.65 -9.84 -2.43
N VAL A 55 -5.33 -9.90 -2.45
CA VAL A 55 -4.52 -9.60 -3.65
C VAL A 55 -4.32 -10.88 -4.48
N ASP A 56 -4.06 -10.73 -5.77
CA ASP A 56 -3.92 -11.87 -6.68
C ASP A 56 -2.64 -12.67 -6.42
N ASP A 57 -1.53 -11.98 -6.13
CA ASP A 57 -0.24 -12.59 -5.85
C ASP A 57 0.60 -11.72 -4.90
N LEU A 58 1.52 -12.35 -4.17
CA LEU A 58 2.29 -11.73 -3.10
C LEU A 58 3.76 -12.17 -3.11
N PHE A 59 4.66 -11.19 -3.00
CA PHE A 59 6.07 -11.40 -2.73
C PHE A 59 6.49 -10.62 -1.49
N VAL A 60 7.06 -11.31 -0.51
CA VAL A 60 7.48 -10.71 0.76
C VAL A 60 8.99 -10.52 0.77
N ILE A 61 9.44 -9.28 0.98
CA ILE A 61 10.85 -8.96 1.22
C ILE A 61 11.06 -8.91 2.72
N PRO A 62 11.92 -9.77 3.28
CA PRO A 62 12.03 -9.91 4.74
C PRO A 62 12.80 -8.75 5.40
N HIS A 63 12.56 -8.57 6.71
CA HIS A 63 12.91 -7.37 7.49
C HIS A 63 14.41 -7.11 7.68
N TYR A 64 15.27 -8.13 7.59
CA TYR A 64 16.72 -8.00 7.79
C TYR A 64 17.43 -7.23 6.67
N TYR A 65 16.72 -6.89 5.59
CA TYR A 65 17.26 -6.11 4.48
C TYR A 65 17.05 -4.59 4.61
N VAL A 66 16.40 -4.12 5.69
CA VAL A 66 15.97 -2.72 5.85
C VAL A 66 16.46 -2.12 7.17
N ASN A 67 17.07 -0.94 7.08
CA ASN A 67 17.42 -0.14 8.25
C ASN A 67 16.19 0.65 8.71
N TRP A 68 15.78 0.43 9.96
CA TRP A 68 14.52 0.85 10.58
C TRP A 68 14.50 2.33 11.02
N GLN A 69 14.88 3.23 10.12
CA GLN A 69 14.88 4.66 10.37
C GLN A 69 13.55 5.31 9.97
N LYS A 70 13.28 6.51 10.49
CA LYS A 70 12.17 7.35 10.02
C LYS A 70 12.32 7.51 8.49
N PRO A 71 11.26 7.27 7.69
CA PRO A 71 11.38 7.32 6.24
C PRO A 71 11.68 8.76 5.81
N THR A 72 12.84 8.96 5.20
CA THR A 72 13.15 10.17 4.41
C THR A 72 12.88 9.88 2.94
N GLU A 73 12.71 10.91 2.10
CA GLU A 73 12.51 10.71 0.66
C GLU A 73 13.66 9.92 0.00
N PRO A 74 14.95 10.20 0.26
CA PRO A 74 16.04 9.37 -0.26
C PRO A 74 15.98 7.91 0.19
N TRP A 75 15.55 7.68 1.44
CA TRP A 75 15.34 6.32 1.95
C TRP A 75 14.19 5.63 1.20
N LEU A 76 13.11 6.33 0.91
CA LEU A 76 11.97 5.79 0.17
C LEU A 76 12.33 5.42 -1.27
N ILE A 77 13.02 6.32 -1.98
CA ILE A 77 13.52 6.07 -3.34
C ILE A 77 14.36 4.79 -3.36
N HIS A 78 15.31 4.66 -2.43
CA HIS A 78 16.17 3.48 -2.29
C HIS A 78 15.39 2.19 -2.06
N HIS A 79 14.39 2.22 -1.18
CA HIS A 79 13.60 1.04 -0.85
C HIS A 79 12.68 0.64 -2.00
N PHE A 80 11.97 1.59 -2.61
CA PHE A 80 11.14 1.28 -3.78
C PHE A 80 11.95 0.72 -4.93
N SER A 81 13.13 1.31 -5.22
CA SER A 81 14.06 0.80 -6.24
C SER A 81 14.42 -0.67 -5.99
N LYS A 82 14.76 -1.03 -4.75
CA LYS A 82 15.05 -2.43 -4.38
C LYS A 82 13.83 -3.34 -4.54
N MET A 83 12.67 -2.92 -4.05
CA MET A 83 11.45 -3.73 -4.14
C MET A 83 11.08 -4.01 -5.60
N ILE A 84 11.17 -2.98 -6.44
CA ILE A 84 10.99 -3.07 -7.89
C ILE A 84 12.00 -4.04 -8.52
N LEU A 85 13.29 -3.92 -8.21
CA LEU A 85 14.32 -4.82 -8.73
C LEU A 85 14.08 -6.28 -8.33
N HIS A 86 13.65 -6.54 -7.10
CA HIS A 86 13.32 -7.88 -6.65
C HIS A 86 12.16 -8.50 -7.44
N SER A 87 11.16 -7.68 -7.81
CA SER A 87 10.01 -8.15 -8.58
C SER A 87 10.35 -8.53 -10.03
N ARG A 88 11.48 -8.05 -10.60
CA ARG A 88 11.89 -8.31 -12.00
C ARG A 88 12.05 -9.79 -12.35
N ARG A 89 12.27 -10.65 -11.34
CA ARG A 89 12.50 -12.09 -11.52
C ARG A 89 11.22 -12.92 -11.40
N LEU A 90 10.05 -12.28 -11.25
CA LEU A 90 8.77 -12.95 -11.01
C LEU A 90 7.88 -12.94 -12.28
N PRO A 91 6.91 -13.86 -12.41
CA PRO A 91 6.02 -13.91 -13.57
C PRO A 91 5.18 -12.62 -13.71
N HIS A 92 5.37 -11.88 -14.80
CA HIS A 92 4.71 -10.59 -15.03
C HIS A 92 3.36 -10.74 -15.73
N HIS A 93 2.33 -11.07 -14.96
CA HIS A 93 0.96 -11.21 -15.49
C HIS A 93 -0.05 -10.25 -14.86
N ALA A 94 0.32 -9.54 -13.79
CA ALA A 94 -0.58 -8.58 -13.17
C ALA A 94 -0.74 -7.30 -14.01
N GLU A 95 -1.92 -6.68 -13.92
CA GLU A 95 -2.19 -5.36 -14.49
C GLU A 95 -1.55 -4.25 -13.65
N TRP A 96 -1.51 -4.42 -12.33
CA TRP A 96 -0.97 -3.45 -11.39
C TRP A 96 0.01 -4.10 -10.40
N TYR A 97 1.05 -3.37 -10.06
CA TYR A 97 2.10 -3.76 -9.13
C TYR A 97 2.13 -2.78 -7.96
N MET A 98 1.86 -3.28 -6.76
CA MET A 98 1.83 -2.49 -5.53
C MET A 98 3.03 -2.79 -4.66
N PHE A 99 3.73 -1.75 -4.23
CA PHE A 99 4.89 -1.80 -3.35
C PHE A 99 4.52 -1.16 -2.02
N ALA A 100 4.30 -1.99 -1.01
CA ALA A 100 3.79 -1.58 0.29
C ALA A 100 4.67 -2.07 1.45
N PHE A 101 4.43 -1.54 2.64
CA PHE A 101 5.06 -1.98 3.88
C PHE A 101 4.02 -2.70 4.75
N ASP A 102 4.44 -3.66 5.57
CA ASP A 102 3.51 -4.43 6.43
C ASP A 102 2.92 -3.62 7.60
N ASN A 103 3.32 -2.35 7.78
CA ASN A 103 2.62 -1.38 8.63
C ASN A 103 1.51 -0.61 7.90
N ASN A 104 1.04 -1.15 6.78
CA ASN A 104 -0.10 -0.66 6.02
C ASN A 104 -1.24 -1.70 6.01
N TYR A 105 -2.48 -1.22 5.90
CA TYR A 105 -3.65 -2.04 5.66
C TYR A 105 -4.50 -1.46 4.54
N PHE A 106 -4.92 -2.29 3.60
CA PHE A 106 -5.66 -1.86 2.41
C PHE A 106 -7.07 -2.43 2.35
N PHE A 107 -8.03 -1.58 1.96
CA PHE A 107 -9.33 -2.01 1.46
C PHE A 107 -9.19 -2.47 0.00
N VAL A 108 -8.58 -3.64 -0.22
CA VAL A 108 -8.12 -4.12 -1.54
C VAL A 108 -9.21 -4.06 -2.61
N GLU A 109 -10.42 -4.53 -2.33
CA GLU A 109 -11.55 -4.49 -3.29
C GLU A 109 -11.88 -3.06 -3.76
N ARG A 110 -11.81 -2.08 -2.84
CA ARG A 110 -12.03 -0.67 -3.18
C ARG A 110 -10.87 -0.13 -4.01
N LEU A 111 -9.63 -0.50 -3.66
CA LEU A 111 -8.44 -0.10 -4.39
C LEU A 111 -8.47 -0.64 -5.83
N VAL A 112 -8.72 -1.94 -6.01
CA VAL A 112 -8.83 -2.58 -7.34
C VAL A 112 -9.90 -1.90 -8.19
N LYS A 113 -11.06 -1.57 -7.61
CA LYS A 113 -12.12 -0.82 -8.30
C LYS A 113 -11.71 0.60 -8.72
N GLU A 114 -10.81 1.25 -7.99
CA GLU A 114 -10.27 2.54 -8.41
C GLU A 114 -9.26 2.38 -9.54
N LEU A 115 -8.37 1.39 -9.45
CA LEU A 115 -7.37 1.09 -10.47
C LEU A 115 -8.00 0.63 -11.80
N SER A 116 -9.10 -0.12 -11.76
CA SER A 116 -9.80 -0.61 -12.95
C SER A 116 -10.41 0.49 -13.82
N LYS A 117 -10.38 1.75 -13.40
CA LYS A 117 -10.82 2.91 -14.19
C LYS A 117 -9.74 3.41 -15.16
N PHE A 118 -8.52 2.92 -15.00
CA PHE A 118 -7.35 3.32 -15.78
C PHE A 118 -6.86 2.14 -16.62
N ASP A 119 -6.36 2.44 -17.81
CA ASP A 119 -5.76 1.43 -18.68
C ASP A 119 -4.36 1.08 -18.17
N SER A 120 -4.15 -0.19 -17.78
CA SER A 120 -2.87 -0.69 -17.27
C SER A 120 -1.79 -0.82 -18.36
N HIS A 121 -2.16 -0.69 -19.63
CA HIS A 121 -1.25 -0.63 -20.77
C HIS A 121 -0.68 0.77 -21.00
N LEU A 122 -1.17 1.79 -20.29
CA LEU A 122 -0.56 3.11 -20.30
C LEU A 122 0.49 3.22 -19.19
N PRO A 123 1.59 3.95 -19.42
CA PRO A 123 2.53 4.28 -18.37
C PRO A 123 1.83 5.15 -17.33
N ILE A 124 1.48 4.55 -16.19
CA ILE A 124 0.79 5.22 -15.09
C ILE A 124 1.39 4.76 -13.76
N TYR A 125 1.55 5.71 -12.84
CA TYR A 125 1.81 5.41 -11.43
C TYR A 125 0.91 6.22 -10.49
N THR A 126 0.78 5.75 -9.24
CA THR A 126 0.20 6.54 -8.15
C THR A 126 0.95 6.29 -6.86
N ILE A 127 0.96 7.30 -5.99
CA ILE A 127 1.51 7.20 -4.64
C ILE A 127 0.39 7.41 -3.64
N LEU A 128 0.14 6.40 -2.83
CA LEU A 128 -0.81 6.44 -1.73
C LEU A 128 -0.09 6.98 -0.50
N ARG A 129 -0.28 8.27 -0.24
CA ARG A 129 0.23 8.98 0.94
C ARG A 129 -0.86 9.86 1.54
N ASP A 130 -0.85 9.99 2.87
CA ASP A 130 -1.73 10.92 3.57
C ASP A 130 -1.09 12.31 3.60
N SER A 131 -1.56 13.20 2.73
CA SER A 131 -1.03 14.56 2.59
C SER A 131 -1.41 15.49 3.75
N SER A 132 -2.26 15.04 4.67
CA SER A 132 -2.81 15.87 5.76
C SER A 132 -2.01 15.80 7.06
N THR A 133 -1.06 14.86 7.18
CA THR A 133 -0.39 14.61 8.47
C THR A 133 1.07 15.05 8.45
N ARG A 134 1.55 15.51 9.61
CA ARG A 134 2.98 15.79 9.86
C ARG A 134 3.77 14.53 10.24
N ILE A 135 3.14 13.35 10.21
CA ILE A 135 3.72 12.11 10.70
C ILE A 135 4.47 11.47 9.52
N PRO A 136 5.78 11.20 9.67
CA PRO A 136 6.50 10.40 8.69
C PRO A 136 5.88 9.00 8.65
N HIS A 137 5.20 8.68 7.56
CA HIS A 137 4.62 7.37 7.32
C HIS A 137 5.16 6.84 6.00
N LYS A 138 5.18 5.52 5.88
CA LYS A 138 5.67 4.87 4.68
C LYS A 138 4.54 4.87 3.64
N PRO A 139 4.70 5.57 2.51
CA PRO A 139 3.70 5.60 1.45
C PRO A 139 3.69 4.26 0.71
N VAL A 140 2.73 4.11 -0.19
CA VAL A 140 2.65 2.96 -1.10
C VAL A 140 2.74 3.43 -2.53
N LEU A 141 3.61 2.79 -3.30
CA LEU A 141 3.78 3.03 -4.72
C LEU A 141 2.98 1.97 -5.49
N ILE A 142 2.22 2.39 -6.49
CA ILE A 142 1.53 1.49 -7.40
C ILE A 142 1.92 1.86 -8.83
N LEU A 143 2.39 0.86 -9.58
CA LEU A 143 2.76 0.97 -10.99
C LEU A 143 1.78 0.14 -11.83
N SER A 144 1.37 0.68 -12.97
CA SER A 144 0.76 -0.09 -14.05
C SER A 144 1.77 -1.09 -14.63
N ARG A 145 1.28 -2.13 -15.32
CA ARG A 145 2.12 -3.09 -16.05
C ARG A 145 3.07 -2.39 -17.01
N PHE A 146 2.58 -1.40 -17.77
CA PHE A 146 3.44 -0.69 -18.71
C PHE A 146 4.54 0.10 -17.99
N ALA A 147 4.20 0.85 -16.92
CA ALA A 147 5.21 1.58 -16.13
C ALA A 147 6.25 0.64 -15.52
N MET A 148 5.83 -0.55 -15.08
CA MET A 148 6.74 -1.58 -14.56
C MET A 148 7.72 -2.07 -15.64
N ASN A 149 7.22 -2.37 -16.84
CA ASN A 149 8.05 -2.76 -17.98
C ASN A 149 9.02 -1.63 -18.37
N THR A 150 8.52 -0.39 -18.44
CA THR A 150 9.37 0.78 -18.69
C THR A 150 10.52 0.84 -17.69
N PHE A 151 10.25 0.65 -16.39
CA PHE A 151 11.29 0.64 -15.37
C PHE A 151 12.36 -0.44 -15.60
N TYR A 152 11.98 -1.63 -16.07
CA TYR A 152 12.94 -2.70 -16.37
C TYR A 152 13.78 -2.45 -17.62
N ASP A 153 13.23 -1.72 -18.58
CA ASP A 153 13.89 -1.35 -19.82
C ASP A 153 14.76 -0.08 -19.68
N LEU A 154 14.61 0.66 -18.57
CA LEU A 154 15.43 1.84 -18.30
C LEU A 154 16.91 1.47 -18.20
N GLN A 155 17.73 2.20 -18.97
CA GLN A 155 19.16 2.24 -18.75
C GLN A 155 19.46 3.08 -17.50
N GLU A 156 20.40 2.60 -16.68
CA GLU A 156 20.68 3.13 -15.33
C GLU A 156 20.98 4.64 -15.27
N GLU A 157 21.38 5.25 -16.37
CA GLU A 157 21.78 6.67 -16.48
C GLU A 157 20.59 7.64 -16.56
N ASN A 158 19.36 7.14 -16.75
CA ASN A 158 18.17 7.98 -16.93
C ASN A 158 17.55 8.48 -15.62
N CYS A 159 18.00 7.97 -14.47
CA CYS A 159 17.47 8.35 -13.17
C CYS A 159 18.34 9.42 -12.50
N SER A 160 17.74 10.52 -12.04
CA SER A 160 18.46 11.53 -11.27
C SER A 160 18.96 10.93 -9.94
N ASP A 161 20.28 10.97 -9.73
CA ASP A 161 20.92 10.62 -8.45
C ASP A 161 20.60 11.64 -7.34
N ASP A 162 20.07 12.81 -7.71
CA ASP A 162 19.82 13.96 -6.83
C ASP A 162 18.32 14.21 -6.57
N ALA A 163 17.43 13.29 -6.98
CA ALA A 163 15.99 13.45 -6.77
C ALA A 163 15.63 13.63 -5.28
N GLU A 164 14.90 14.71 -4.97
CA GLU A 164 14.54 15.08 -3.59
C GLU A 164 13.25 14.39 -3.12
N SER A 165 12.48 13.81 -4.04
CA SER A 165 11.23 13.09 -3.75
C SER A 165 11.03 11.85 -4.63
N VAL A 166 10.22 10.90 -4.15
CA VAL A 166 9.81 9.74 -4.96
C VAL A 166 9.11 10.17 -6.26
N GLU A 167 8.28 11.22 -6.23
CA GLU A 167 7.62 11.76 -7.41
C GLU A 167 8.60 12.30 -8.45
N GLU A 168 9.57 13.11 -8.02
CA GLU A 168 10.61 13.65 -8.89
C GLU A 168 11.49 12.53 -9.45
N TRP A 169 11.81 11.53 -8.63
CA TRP A 169 12.54 10.34 -9.07
C TRP A 169 11.78 9.57 -10.16
N LEU A 170 10.50 9.26 -9.96
CA LEU A 170 9.70 8.55 -10.97
C LEU A 170 9.50 9.36 -12.24
N THR A 171 9.33 10.68 -12.11
CA THR A 171 9.17 11.59 -13.25
C THR A 171 10.46 11.68 -14.06
N SER A 172 11.62 11.83 -13.40
CA SER A 172 12.92 11.88 -14.08
C SER A 172 13.30 10.53 -14.71
N CYS A 173 13.14 9.44 -13.96
CA CYS A 173 13.47 8.10 -14.44
C CYS A 173 12.62 7.66 -15.63
N MET A 174 11.29 7.79 -15.52
CA MET A 174 10.38 7.12 -16.46
C MET A 174 9.63 8.10 -17.38
N SER A 175 9.64 9.40 -17.10
CA SER A 175 8.81 10.41 -17.81
C SER A 175 7.31 10.05 -17.83
N ILE A 176 6.82 9.45 -16.75
CA ILE A 176 5.45 8.93 -16.63
C ILE A 176 4.60 9.92 -15.81
N PRO A 177 3.35 10.22 -16.21
CA PRO A 177 2.48 11.07 -15.40
C PRO A 177 1.89 10.33 -14.18
N PRO A 178 1.84 10.98 -12.99
CA PRO A 178 1.12 10.45 -11.84
C PRO A 178 -0.40 10.55 -12.02
N ILE A 179 -1.14 9.60 -11.44
CA ILE A 179 -2.57 9.74 -11.14
C ILE A 179 -2.79 9.90 -9.64
N THR A 180 -3.83 10.62 -9.26
CA THR A 180 -4.19 10.86 -7.85
C THR A 180 -5.45 10.10 -7.47
N ILE A 181 -5.31 9.04 -6.68
CA ILE A 181 -6.45 8.31 -6.08
C ILE A 181 -6.46 8.39 -4.55
N SER A 182 -5.44 9.01 -3.94
CA SER A 182 -5.31 9.23 -2.49
C SER A 182 -6.26 10.28 -1.93
N ILE A 183 -6.92 11.06 -2.79
CA ILE A 183 -7.85 12.13 -2.43
C ILE A 183 -9.20 11.88 -3.12
N ASP A 184 -10.31 12.11 -2.43
CA ASP A 184 -11.65 11.98 -3.00
C ASP A 184 -12.13 13.26 -3.72
N LYS A 185 -13.31 13.17 -4.35
CA LYS A 185 -13.94 14.30 -5.05
C LYS A 185 -14.22 15.53 -4.16
N LYS A 186 -14.27 15.34 -2.84
CA LYS A 186 -14.47 16.40 -1.83
C LYS A 186 -13.14 16.88 -1.24
N LYS A 187 -12.01 16.54 -1.87
CA LYS A 187 -10.66 16.87 -1.42
C LYS A 187 -10.30 16.26 -0.05
N LYS A 188 -10.97 15.18 0.37
CA LYS A 188 -10.65 14.46 1.61
C LYS A 188 -9.64 13.37 1.34
N SER A 189 -8.68 13.22 2.25
CA SER A 189 -7.73 12.11 2.20
C SER A 189 -8.45 10.76 2.31
N ARG A 190 -8.02 9.82 1.46
CA ARG A 190 -8.46 8.42 1.40
C ARG A 190 -7.40 7.49 1.99
N ILE A 191 -6.27 8.03 2.42
CA ILE A 191 -5.20 7.35 3.15
C ILE A 191 -5.18 7.93 4.54
N PHE A 192 -5.13 7.09 5.57
CA PHE A 192 -5.12 7.57 6.95
C PHE A 192 -3.89 7.07 7.68
N ALA A 193 -3.01 7.98 8.10
CA ALA A 193 -1.91 7.63 8.99
C ALA A 193 -2.38 7.63 10.45
N ILE A 194 -2.32 6.46 11.09
CA ILE A 194 -2.63 6.31 12.52
C ILE A 194 -1.60 7.10 13.34
N ASN A 195 -2.06 8.09 14.08
CA ASN A 195 -1.25 8.91 14.99
C ASN A 195 -1.34 8.43 16.44
N ARG A 196 -2.53 7.98 16.84
CA ARG A 196 -2.82 7.44 18.16
C ARG A 196 -3.03 5.93 18.06
N HIS A 197 -2.18 5.19 18.75
CA HIS A 197 -2.25 3.74 18.82
C HIS A 197 -3.11 3.33 20.01
N PHE A 198 -4.11 2.48 19.78
CA PHE A 198 -5.08 2.11 20.81
C PHE A 198 -4.58 0.91 21.63
N GLN A 199 -4.83 0.97 22.94
CA GLN A 199 -4.64 -0.20 23.81
C GLN A 199 -5.82 -1.17 23.65
N VAL A 200 -5.58 -2.47 23.88
CA VAL A 200 -6.60 -3.52 23.73
C VAL A 200 -7.83 -3.25 24.61
N ASP A 201 -7.61 -2.83 25.86
CA ASP A 201 -8.69 -2.61 26.83
C ASP A 201 -9.48 -1.32 26.55
N GLU A 202 -8.80 -0.31 25.99
CA GLU A 202 -9.45 0.89 25.47
C GLU A 202 -10.41 0.52 24.34
N MET A 203 -9.97 -0.33 23.39
CA MET A 203 -10.82 -0.75 22.29
C MET A 203 -11.97 -1.67 22.68
N LYS A 204 -11.85 -2.48 23.74
CA LYS A 204 -12.97 -3.28 24.26
C LYS A 204 -14.07 -2.40 24.85
N SER A 205 -13.68 -1.36 25.58
CA SER A 205 -14.61 -0.45 26.27
C SER A 205 -15.25 0.61 25.35
N MET A 206 -14.73 0.80 24.13
CA MET A 206 -15.29 1.76 23.17
C MET A 206 -16.75 1.46 22.78
N PRO A 207 -17.64 2.47 22.75
CA PRO A 207 -19.02 2.30 22.31
C PRO A 207 -19.14 1.96 20.81
N ILE A 208 -20.28 1.36 20.41
CA ILE A 208 -20.61 1.13 19.00
C ILE A 208 -20.94 2.48 18.36
N GLY A 209 -20.31 2.78 17.22
CA GLY A 209 -20.40 4.12 16.63
C GLY A 209 -19.59 5.15 17.40
N TYR A 210 -18.49 4.72 18.03
CA TYR A 210 -17.53 5.62 18.67
C TYR A 210 -17.12 6.75 17.72
N HIS A 211 -17.14 7.95 18.26
CA HIS A 211 -16.67 9.16 17.64
C HIS A 211 -15.55 9.64 18.55
N ASP A 212 -14.31 9.58 18.07
CA ASP A 212 -13.24 10.30 18.77
C ASP A 212 -13.55 11.78 18.57
N ASP A 213 -13.85 12.49 19.67
CA ASP A 213 -14.11 13.93 19.70
C ASP A 213 -12.94 14.75 19.11
N LYS A 214 -11.82 14.10 18.77
CA LYS A 214 -10.66 14.63 18.04
C LYS A 214 -10.66 14.40 16.52
N GLU A 215 -11.81 14.33 15.84
CA GLU A 215 -11.91 14.21 14.36
C GLU A 215 -11.34 12.90 13.74
N TYR A 216 -10.88 11.94 14.55
CA TYR A 216 -9.99 10.83 14.13
C TYR A 216 -10.56 9.89 13.05
N ILE A 217 -11.88 9.81 12.93
CA ILE A 217 -12.59 8.97 11.94
C ILE A 217 -13.60 9.80 11.15
N HIS A 218 -14.26 10.78 11.81
CA HIS A 218 -15.34 11.58 11.23
C HIS A 218 -14.88 12.58 10.15
N GLY A 219 -13.58 12.82 10.01
CA GLY A 219 -13.02 13.62 8.93
C GLY A 219 -12.86 12.88 7.60
N HIS A 220 -12.74 11.55 7.62
CA HIS A 220 -12.19 10.79 6.48
C HIS A 220 -13.21 10.51 5.39
N SER A 221 -12.69 10.26 4.18
CA SER A 221 -13.53 9.91 3.05
C SER A 221 -14.30 8.61 3.31
N LYS A 222 -15.59 8.59 2.98
CA LYS A 222 -16.37 7.33 2.90
C LYS A 222 -15.77 6.33 1.90
N SER A 223 -14.84 6.78 1.06
CA SER A 223 -14.10 5.99 0.08
C SER A 223 -12.65 5.67 0.53
N LEU A 224 -12.40 5.63 1.84
CA LEU A 224 -11.11 5.26 2.44
C LEU A 224 -10.53 4.00 1.77
N LEU A 225 -9.24 4.08 1.44
CA LEU A 225 -8.46 3.06 0.72
C LEU A 225 -7.43 2.37 1.62
N SER A 226 -6.84 3.09 2.58
CA SER A 226 -5.76 2.53 3.41
C SER A 226 -5.67 3.15 4.79
N PHE A 227 -5.19 2.34 5.72
CA PHE A 227 -4.55 2.77 6.96
C PHE A 227 -3.03 2.61 6.83
N THR A 228 -2.26 3.56 7.37
CA THR A 228 -0.79 3.53 7.39
C THR A 228 -0.27 3.81 8.79
N ASN A 229 1.02 3.51 9.03
CA ASN A 229 1.66 3.65 10.34
C ASN A 229 1.04 2.74 11.42
N LEU A 230 0.66 1.51 11.07
CA LEU A 230 0.07 0.57 12.01
C LEU A 230 1.12 -0.12 12.88
N THR A 231 0.83 -0.28 14.17
CA THR A 231 1.55 -1.19 15.05
C THR A 231 0.96 -2.60 15.00
N ILE A 232 1.66 -3.56 15.60
CA ILE A 232 1.16 -4.93 15.78
C ILE A 232 -0.19 -4.94 16.51
N ASN A 233 -0.34 -4.12 17.54
CA ASN A 233 -1.58 -4.04 18.30
C ASN A 233 -2.71 -3.46 17.45
N ASP A 234 -2.45 -2.39 16.69
CA ASP A 234 -3.45 -1.82 15.78
C ASP A 234 -3.92 -2.86 14.75
N MET A 235 -2.99 -3.63 14.16
CA MET A 235 -3.33 -4.68 13.20
C MET A 235 -4.19 -5.80 13.80
N LYS A 236 -3.88 -6.26 15.02
CA LYS A 236 -4.70 -7.26 15.74
C LYS A 236 -6.12 -6.76 16.02
N LEU A 237 -6.24 -5.46 16.20
CA LEU A 237 -7.47 -4.79 16.59
C LEU A 237 -8.24 -4.22 15.39
N LEU A 238 -7.65 -4.23 14.19
CA LEU A 238 -8.15 -3.46 13.07
C LEU A 238 -9.54 -3.87 12.59
N SER A 239 -9.89 -5.16 12.66
CA SER A 239 -11.25 -5.62 12.33
C SER A 239 -12.29 -5.01 13.26
N VAL A 240 -12.01 -4.99 14.56
CA VAL A 240 -12.86 -4.36 15.58
C VAL A 240 -12.96 -2.86 15.34
N PHE A 241 -11.83 -2.21 15.00
CA PHE A 241 -11.80 -0.78 14.68
C PHE A 241 -12.68 -0.47 13.46
N VAL A 242 -12.46 -1.17 12.34
CA VAL A 242 -13.23 -1.02 11.10
C VAL A 242 -14.72 -1.26 11.34
N ASP A 243 -15.08 -2.30 12.09
CA ASP A 243 -16.48 -2.60 12.39
C ASP A 243 -17.13 -1.51 13.25
N LYS A 244 -16.45 -1.02 14.29
CA LYS A 244 -16.97 0.07 15.14
C LYS A 244 -17.12 1.38 14.37
N VAL A 245 -16.17 1.71 13.49
CA VAL A 245 -16.20 2.87 12.58
C VAL A 245 -17.42 2.82 11.64
N HIS A 246 -17.73 1.65 11.08
CA HIS A 246 -18.86 1.47 10.16
C HIS A 246 -20.22 1.33 10.86
N GLY A 247 -20.28 1.54 12.19
CA GLY A 247 -21.51 1.47 12.98
C GLY A 247 -21.91 0.04 13.42
N GLY A 248 -20.99 -0.92 13.33
CA GLY A 248 -21.17 -2.32 13.67
C GLY A 248 -22.19 -3.06 12.79
N SER A 249 -22.49 -4.30 13.17
CA SER A 249 -23.41 -5.25 12.49
C SER A 249 -24.80 -4.68 12.13
N ARG A 250 -25.22 -3.57 12.74
CA ARG A 250 -26.50 -2.90 12.43
C ARG A 250 -26.63 -2.41 10.99
N ASN A 251 -25.54 -2.01 10.33
CA ASN A 251 -25.58 -1.63 8.91
C ASN A 251 -25.50 -2.85 7.97
N ARG A 252 -24.89 -3.95 8.39
CA ARG A 252 -24.82 -5.21 7.62
C ARG A 252 -26.20 -5.84 7.46
N ILE A 253 -26.99 -5.87 8.55
CA ILE A 253 -28.39 -6.33 8.54
C ILE A 253 -29.28 -5.41 7.68
N LYS A 254 -29.04 -4.09 7.68
CA LYS A 254 -29.78 -3.15 6.81
C LYS A 254 -29.45 -3.34 5.33
N LEU A 255 -28.18 -3.58 4.99
CA LEU A 255 -27.73 -3.83 3.61
C LEU A 255 -28.16 -5.22 3.09
N GLU A 256 -28.19 -6.23 3.94
CA GLU A 256 -28.72 -7.57 3.61
C GLU A 256 -30.25 -7.53 3.44
N LYS A 257 -30.98 -6.81 4.30
CA LYS A 257 -32.42 -6.58 4.10
C LYS A 257 -32.74 -5.79 2.83
N ALA A 258 -31.87 -4.86 2.42
CA ALA A 258 -32.04 -4.10 1.18
C ALA A 258 -31.77 -4.95 -0.09
N LYS A 259 -30.96 -6.01 0.00
CA LYS A 259 -30.73 -6.96 -1.10
C LYS A 259 -31.82 -8.03 -1.24
N ILE A 260 -32.61 -8.27 -0.20
CA ILE A 260 -33.73 -9.22 -0.21
C ILE A 260 -35.02 -8.56 -0.75
N ASN A 261 -35.06 -7.22 -0.84
CA ASN A 261 -36.21 -6.45 -1.30
C ASN A 261 -36.02 -5.82 -2.70
N LEU A 262 -35.09 -6.35 -3.51
CA LEU A 262 -34.91 -6.10 -4.95
C LEU A 262 -34.97 -7.44 -5.68
#